data_AF-A0A9X9ME21-F1
#
_entry.id   AF-A0A9X9ME21-F1
#
_cell.length_a   1.000
_cell.length_b   1.000
_cell.length_c   1.000
_cell.angle_alpha   90.00
_cell.angle_beta   90.00
_cell.angle_gamma   90.00
#
_symmetry.space_group_name_H-M   'P 1'
#
loop_
_entity.id
_entity.type
_entity.pdbx_description
1 polymer ?
#
loop_
_entity_poly.entity_id
_entity_poly.type
_entity_poly.pdbx_seq_one_letter_code
_entity_poly.pdbx_strand_id
1 'polypeptide(L)'
;MIEDNKENKDHSLERGRATLIFSLKNEVGGLIKALKIFQEKHVNLLHIESRKSKRRNSEFEIFVDCDINREQLNDIFHLLKSHTN
;
A
#
# COMPACT_ATOMS: atom_id res chain seq x y z
N MET A 1 7.75 -14.65 -45.42
CA MET A 1 8.28 -13.28 -45.49
C MET A 1 7.11 -12.41 -45.90
N ILE A 2 6.45 -11.67 -45.03
CA ILE A 2 6.97 -10.66 -44.10
C ILE A 2 6.31 -10.83 -42.71
N GLU A 3 7.10 -10.50 -41.71
CA GLU A 3 6.91 -10.63 -40.27
C GLU A 3 6.02 -9.53 -39.67
N ASP A 4 5.37 -9.90 -38.56
CA ASP A 4 5.09 -9.14 -37.33
C ASP A 4 4.72 -7.65 -37.40
N ASN A 5 3.54 -7.33 -36.86
CA ASN A 5 3.53 -6.64 -35.57
C ASN A 5 2.19 -6.81 -34.85
N LYS A 6 2.14 -7.83 -33.99
CA LYS A 6 1.10 -7.98 -32.99
C LYS A 6 1.34 -6.85 -31.99
N GLU A 7 0.59 -5.76 -32.10
CA GLU A 7 0.52 -4.73 -31.07
C GLU A 7 0.12 -5.40 -29.75
N ASN A 8 1.12 -5.81 -28.96
CA ASN A 8 1.00 -5.95 -27.53
C ASN A 8 0.68 -4.54 -27.02
N LYS A 9 -0.61 -4.19 -27.01
CA LYS A 9 -1.14 -3.18 -26.10
C LYS A 9 -0.81 -3.66 -24.71
N ASP A 10 0.36 -3.24 -24.25
CA ASP A 10 0.75 -3.25 -22.87
C ASP A 10 -0.39 -2.62 -22.08
N HIS A 11 -1.19 -3.47 -21.42
CA HIS A 11 -2.19 -3.06 -20.45
C HIS A 11 -1.49 -2.61 -19.15
N SER A 12 -0.42 -1.82 -19.28
CA SER A 12 0.13 -0.98 -18.22
C SER A 12 -0.84 0.18 -18.02
N LEU A 13 -2.00 -0.13 -17.45
CA LEU A 13 -2.85 0.82 -16.76
C LEU A 13 -1.99 1.50 -15.69
N GLU A 14 -1.36 2.61 -16.06
CA GLU A 14 -0.64 3.61 -15.25
C GLU A 14 -0.33 3.13 -13.83
N ARG A 15 0.61 2.19 -13.69
CA ARG A 15 1.15 1.81 -12.39
C ARG A 15 1.96 2.99 -11.85
N GLY A 16 1.40 3.65 -10.84
CA GLY A 16 2.00 4.81 -10.20
C GLY A 16 2.63 4.45 -8.87
N ARG A 17 3.45 5.35 -8.33
CA ARG A 17 3.90 5.25 -6.93
C ARG A 17 2.97 6.04 -6.03
N ALA A 18 2.62 5.47 -4.90
CA ALA A 18 1.91 6.19 -3.85
C ALA A 18 2.57 5.98 -2.49
N THR A 19 2.51 7.02 -1.68
CA THR A 19 2.96 7.02 -0.29
C THR A 19 1.77 7.12 0.63
N LEU A 20 1.69 6.22 1.61
CA LEU A 20 0.67 6.17 2.64
C LEU A 20 1.31 6.38 4.00
N ILE A 21 0.67 7.19 4.85
CA ILE A 21 1.04 7.34 6.24
C ILE A 21 -0.21 7.12 7.09
N PHE A 22 -0.14 6.18 8.02
CA PHE A 22 -1.23 5.87 8.95
C PHE A 22 -0.71 5.53 10.34
N SER A 23 -1.58 5.68 11.35
CA SER A 23 -1.24 5.36 12.73
C SER A 23 -1.80 3.99 13.14
N LEU A 24 -1.02 3.25 13.93
CA LEU A 24 -1.43 1.99 14.56
C LEU A 24 -1.28 2.08 16.07
N LYS A 25 -2.21 1.47 16.80
CA LYS A 25 -2.03 1.21 18.24
C LYS A 25 -0.82 0.30 18.44
N ASN A 26 -0.12 0.49 19.55
CA ASN A 26 0.94 -0.42 19.97
C ASN A 26 0.36 -1.74 20.49
N GLU A 27 -0.08 -2.60 19.57
CA GLU A 27 -0.59 -3.94 19.86
C GLU A 27 0.21 -5.01 19.09
N VAL A 28 0.31 -6.20 19.69
CA VAL A 28 0.99 -7.33 19.07
C VAL A 28 0.30 -7.67 17.74
N GLY A 29 1.09 -7.70 16.67
CA GLY A 29 0.61 -8.04 15.34
C GLY A 29 -0.15 -6.92 14.61
N GLY A 30 -0.27 -5.70 15.18
CA GLY A 30 -0.97 -4.59 14.52
C GLY A 30 -0.41 -4.27 13.13
N LEU A 31 0.92 -4.21 13.00
CA LEU A 31 1.58 -4.00 11.71
C LEU A 31 1.32 -5.17 10.74
N ILE A 32 1.35 -6.41 11.23
CA ILE A 32 1.11 -7.60 10.40
C ILE A 32 -0.30 -7.56 9.82
N LYS A 33 -1.31 -7.22 10.63
CA LYS A 33 -2.70 -7.06 10.17
C LYS A 33 -2.81 -6.00 9.07
N ALA A 34 -2.14 -4.87 9.23
CA ALA A 34 -2.14 -3.79 8.24
C ALA A 34 -1.44 -4.22 6.93
N LEU A 35 -0.25 -4.82 7.01
CA LEU A 35 0.50 -5.27 5.83
C LEU A 35 -0.23 -6.38 5.06
N LYS A 36 -1.03 -7.20 5.75
CA LYS A 36 -1.85 -8.23 5.11
C LYS A 36 -2.82 -7.67 4.07
N ILE A 37 -3.35 -6.45 4.28
CA ILE A 37 -4.23 -5.77 3.31
C ILE A 37 -3.51 -5.56 1.98
N PHE A 38 -2.26 -5.08 2.02
CA PHE A 38 -1.45 -4.86 0.81
C PHE A 38 -1.15 -6.18 0.10
N GLN A 39 -0.85 -7.23 0.86
CA GLN A 39 -0.63 -8.58 0.33
C GLN A 39 -1.88 -9.12 -0.37
N GLU A 40 -3.05 -9.06 0.27
CA GLU A 40 -4.32 -9.55 -0.27
C GLU A 40 -4.78 -8.76 -1.51
N LYS A 41 -4.36 -7.50 -1.63
CA LYS A 41 -4.62 -6.64 -2.81
C LYS A 41 -3.53 -6.70 -3.88
N HIS A 42 -2.55 -7.58 -3.73
CA HIS A 42 -1.42 -7.75 -4.65
C HIS A 42 -0.68 -6.43 -4.95
N VAL A 43 -0.51 -5.60 -3.91
CA VAL A 43 0.24 -4.34 -3.99
C VAL A 43 1.68 -4.57 -3.58
N ASN A 44 2.61 -4.10 -4.40
CA ASN A 44 4.03 -4.22 -4.12
C ASN A 44 4.51 -3.08 -3.22
N LEU A 45 5.12 -3.41 -2.08
CA LEU A 45 5.68 -2.45 -1.15
C LEU A 45 7.15 -2.20 -1.50
N LEU A 46 7.52 -0.93 -1.64
CA LEU A 46 8.86 -0.49 -1.99
C LEU A 46 9.68 -0.12 -0.74
N HIS A 47 9.02 0.52 0.23
CA HIS A 47 9.64 0.93 1.50
C HIS A 47 8.59 0.90 2.61
N ILE A 48 9.00 0.41 3.78
CA ILE A 48 8.18 0.43 4.99
C ILE A 48 9.05 0.96 6.12
N GLU A 49 8.54 1.96 6.82
CA GLU A 49 9.20 2.51 7.99
C GLU A 49 8.17 2.76 9.09
N SER A 50 8.54 2.42 10.33
CA SER A 50 7.74 2.73 11.50
C SER A 50 8.48 3.72 12.38
N ARG A 51 7.76 4.68 12.94
CA ARG A 51 8.27 5.55 14.00
C ARG A 51 7.27 5.68 15.13
N LYS A 52 7.75 5.95 16.34
CA LYS A 52 6.87 6.28 17.47
C LYS A 52 6.10 7.57 17.15
N SER A 53 4.80 7.59 17.38
CA SER A 53 4.03 8.82 17.15
C SER A 53 4.47 9.92 18.11
N LYS A 54 4.57 11.15 17.58
CA LYS A 54 4.84 12.35 18.38
C LYS A 54 3.57 12.90 19.04
N ARG A 55 2.38 12.49 18.56
CA ARG A 55 1.08 13.01 19.00
C ARG A 55 0.44 12.11 20.06
N ARG A 56 0.64 10.79 19.97
CA ARG A 56 0.02 9.79 20.86
C ARG A 56 1.08 8.78 21.32
N ASN A 57 1.34 8.73 22.63
CA ASN A 57 2.44 7.94 23.19
C ASN A 57 2.32 6.42 23.00
N SER A 58 1.11 5.91 22.76
CA SER A 58 0.78 4.50 22.58
C SER A 58 0.54 4.11 21.12
N GLU A 59 0.95 4.95 20.17
CA GLU A 59 0.80 4.69 18.73
C GLU A 59 2.12 4.80 17.98
N PHE A 60 2.16 4.10 16.84
CA PHE A 60 3.21 4.21 15.84
C PHE A 60 2.64 4.81 14.56
N GLU A 61 3.42 5.65 13.91
CA GLU A 61 3.15 6.13 12.56
C GLU A 61 3.92 5.21 11.60
N ILE A 62 3.19 4.65 10.64
CA ILE A 62 3.71 3.75 9.62
C ILE A 62 3.73 4.53 8.31
N PHE A 63 4.90 4.57 7.68
CA PHE A 63 5.13 5.10 6.35
C PHE A 63 5.28 3.92 5.39
N VAL A 64 4.57 3.97 4.26
CA VAL A 64 4.61 2.93 3.22
C VAL A 64 4.70 3.59 1.86
N ASP A 65 5.77 3.29 1.11
CA ASP A 65 5.83 3.52 -0.33
C ASP A 65 5.44 2.25 -1.08
N CYS A 66 4.60 2.37 -2.09
CA CYS A 66 4.11 1.23 -2.86
C CYS A 66 3.91 1.56 -4.35
N ASP A 67 4.01 0.52 -5.17
CA ASP A 67 3.62 0.55 -6.59
C ASP A 67 2.14 0.11 -6.69
N ILE A 68 1.28 1.06 -7.06
CA ILE A 68 -0.17 0.92 -6.93
C ILE A 68 -0.89 1.82 -7.95
N ASN A 69 -2.02 1.34 -8.48
CA ASN A 69 -2.91 2.16 -9.30
C ASN A 69 -3.97 2.89 -8.44
N ARG A 70 -4.71 3.83 -9.04
CA ARG A 70 -5.71 4.63 -8.31
C ARG A 70 -6.85 3.80 -7.71
N GLU A 71 -7.29 2.74 -8.39
CA GLU A 71 -8.39 1.89 -7.92
C GLU A 71 -7.97 1.10 -6.66
N GLN A 72 -6.82 0.44 -6.74
CA GLN A 72 -6.22 -0.28 -5.60
C GLN A 72 -5.95 0.67 -4.42
N LEU A 73 -5.50 1.91 -4.68
CA LEU A 73 -5.24 2.90 -3.65
C LEU A 73 -6.52 3.25 -2.87
N ASN A 74 -7.63 3.48 -3.57
CA ASN A 74 -8.91 3.77 -2.93
C ASN A 74 -9.38 2.58 -2.07
N ASP A 75 -9.29 1.37 -2.61
CA ASP A 75 -9.62 0.14 -1.88
C ASP A 75 -8.80 0.00 -0.58
N ILE A 76 -7.48 0.14 -0.69
CA ILE A 76 -6.58 0.04 0.47
C ILE A 76 -6.85 1.15 1.47
N PHE A 77 -7.09 2.38 1.03
CA PHE A 77 -7.43 3.48 1.92
C PHE A 77 -8.69 3.18 2.75
N HIS A 78 -9.73 2.64 2.12
CA HIS A 78 -10.95 2.24 2.83
C HIS A 78 -10.72 1.08 3.80
N LEU A 79 -9.94 0.08 3.41
CA LEU A 79 -9.60 -1.08 4.26
C LEU A 79 -8.71 -0.69 5.44
N LEU A 80 -7.72 0.18 5.23
CA LEU A 80 -6.88 0.68 6.32
C LEU A 80 -7.73 1.48 7.30
N LYS A 81 -8.61 2.37 6.82
CA LYS A 81 -9.48 3.18 7.69
C LYS A 81 -10.36 2.35 8.63
N SER A 82 -10.75 1.12 8.25
CA SER A 82 -11.53 0.24 9.14
C SER A 82 -10.67 -0.51 10.17
N HIS A 83 -9.35 -0.58 9.96
CA HIS A 83 -8.39 -1.28 10.83
C HIS A 83 -7.46 -0.34 11.60
N THR A 84 -7.40 0.93 11.22
CA THR A 84 -6.59 1.99 11.84
C THR A 84 -7.45 2.88 12.72
N ASN A 85 -6.80 3.60 13.64
CA ASN A 85 -7.42 4.42 14.67
C ASN A 85 -7.86 5.81 14.18
#